data_AF-A0A956A6B7-F1
#
_entry.id   AF-A0A956A6B7-F1
#
_cell.length_a   1.000
_cell.length_b   1.000
_cell.length_c   1.000
_cell.angle_alpha   90.00
_cell.angle_beta   90.00
_cell.angle_gamma   90.00
#
_symmetry.space_group_name_H-M   'P 1'
#
loop_
_entity.id
_entity.type
_entity.pdbx_description
1 polymer ?
#
loop_
_entity_poly.entity_id
_entity_poly.type
_entity_poly.pdbx_seq_one_letter_code
_entity_poly.pdbx_strand_id
1 'polypeptide(L)'
;MAAMTVVAAVVGACCGARPRPAPSAEEAPEPAELPVKELALSGPAASDDAELSGLAWHGDDLILLPERLGLDERGKRLVAGEQVVYAIAKADLEAAIDGRRVDALAPRAIPVVPDVTRAIEGIDGFEAIAIDGDDAYLTIETYQN
;
A
#
# COMPACT_ATOMS: atom_id res chain seq x y z
N MET A 1 20.71 -27.09 18.19
CA MET A 1 21.13 -28.28 17.42
C MET A 1 19.89 -28.95 16.85
N ALA A 2 19.74 -28.92 15.53
CA ALA A 2 19.12 -29.95 14.69
C ALA A 2 18.99 -29.36 13.29
N ALA A 3 19.98 -29.64 12.43
CA ALA A 3 19.88 -29.41 11.01
C ALA A 3 19.16 -30.61 10.39
N MET A 4 18.06 -30.40 9.67
CA MET A 4 17.43 -31.44 8.86
C MET A 4 17.58 -31.05 7.40
N THR A 5 18.62 -31.59 6.80
CA THR A 5 18.86 -31.54 5.35
C THR A 5 18.02 -32.62 4.70
N VAL A 6 17.15 -32.25 3.76
CA VAL A 6 16.50 -33.19 2.84
C VAL A 6 17.08 -32.96 1.46
N VAL A 7 17.93 -33.88 1.01
CA VAL A 7 18.32 -34.00 -0.41
C VAL A 7 17.41 -35.05 -1.02
N ALA A 8 16.59 -34.63 -1.98
CA ALA A 8 15.86 -35.54 -2.85
C ALA A 8 16.38 -35.34 -4.28
N ALA A 9 17.18 -36.31 -4.75
CA ALA A 9 17.50 -36.46 -6.16
C ALA A 9 16.83 -37.76 -6.64
N VAL A 10 15.86 -37.62 -7.55
CA VAL A 10 15.35 -38.75 -8.34
C VAL A 10 15.59 -38.42 -9.80
N VAL A 11 16.47 -39.19 -10.43
CA VAL A 11 16.76 -39.13 -11.86
C VAL A 11 15.97 -40.24 -12.55
N GLY A 12 15.28 -39.87 -13.64
CA GLY A 12 15.20 -40.70 -14.84
C GLY A 12 13.90 -41.45 -15.09
N ALA A 13 13.05 -40.88 -15.95
CA ALA A 13 12.27 -41.64 -16.92
C ALA A 13 12.12 -40.80 -18.20
N CYS A 14 13.15 -40.82 -19.04
CA CYS A 14 13.06 -40.36 -20.43
C CYS A 14 12.33 -41.43 -21.25
N CYS A 15 11.02 -41.31 -21.41
CA CYS A 15 10.27 -41.97 -22.47
C CYS A 15 9.11 -41.08 -22.92
N GLY A 16 9.31 -40.40 -24.06
CA GLY A 16 8.25 -39.95 -24.97
C GLY A 16 7.16 -39.07 -24.38
N ALA A 17 7.48 -37.88 -23.89
CA ALA A 17 6.47 -36.84 -23.73
C ALA A 17 5.96 -36.47 -25.14
N ARG A 18 4.75 -36.92 -25.48
CA ARG A 18 4.00 -36.31 -26.58
C ARG A 18 3.94 -34.81 -26.28
N PRO A 19 4.22 -33.90 -27.24
CA PRO A 19 3.99 -32.49 -27.00
C PRO A 19 2.54 -32.35 -26.54
N ARG A 20 2.35 -31.85 -25.31
CA ARG A 20 1.03 -31.45 -24.83
C ARG A 20 0.52 -30.49 -25.90
N PRO A 21 -0.66 -30.73 -26.52
CA PRO A 21 -1.23 -29.71 -27.39
C PRO A 21 -1.22 -28.43 -26.55
N ALA A 22 -0.63 -27.36 -27.10
CA ALA A 22 -0.70 -26.06 -26.46
C ALA A 22 -2.16 -25.86 -26.06
N PRO A 23 -2.46 -25.39 -24.83
CA PRO A 23 -3.82 -24.97 -24.55
C PRO A 23 -4.23 -24.10 -25.73
N SER A 24 -5.30 -24.52 -26.43
CA SER A 24 -5.91 -23.66 -27.43
C SER A 24 -6.05 -22.32 -26.73
N ALA A 25 -5.53 -21.26 -27.32
CA ALA A 25 -5.72 -19.91 -26.83
C ALA A 25 -7.23 -19.64 -26.96
N GLU A 26 -7.99 -20.20 -26.03
CA GLU A 26 -9.33 -19.77 -25.72
C GLU A 26 -9.09 -18.36 -25.21
N GLU A 27 -9.40 -17.42 -26.10
CA GLU A 27 -9.24 -16.00 -25.90
C GLU A 27 -9.93 -15.67 -24.58
N ALA A 28 -9.13 -15.47 -23.53
CA ALA A 28 -9.66 -15.13 -22.23
C ALA A 28 -10.51 -13.87 -22.44
N PRO A 29 -11.75 -13.81 -21.90
CA PRO A 29 -12.60 -12.65 -22.10
C PRO A 29 -11.81 -11.41 -21.69
N GLU A 30 -11.79 -10.39 -22.56
CA GLU A 30 -11.15 -9.13 -22.21
C GLU A 30 -11.77 -8.61 -20.90
N PRO A 31 -10.94 -8.14 -19.95
CA PRO A 31 -11.45 -7.65 -18.68
C PRO A 31 -12.40 -6.48 -18.94
N ALA A 32 -13.64 -6.60 -18.46
CA ALA A 32 -14.62 -5.53 -18.57
C ALA A 32 -14.23 -4.36 -17.64
N GLU A 33 -14.11 -3.16 -18.19
CA GLU A 33 -13.93 -1.95 -17.40
C GLU A 33 -15.19 -1.65 -16.58
N LEU A 34 -15.01 -1.28 -15.32
CA LEU A 34 -16.09 -0.87 -14.43
C LEU A 34 -16.11 0.66 -14.29
N PRO A 35 -17.29 1.30 -14.15
CA PRO A 35 -17.35 2.73 -13.90
C PRO A 35 -16.67 3.07 -12.57
N VAL A 36 -15.98 4.21 -12.54
CA VAL A 36 -15.36 4.72 -11.31
C VAL A 36 -16.45 5.09 -10.32
N LYS A 37 -16.30 4.63 -9.07
CA LYS A 37 -17.13 5.03 -7.94
C LYS A 37 -16.28 5.87 -7.00
N GLU A 38 -16.64 7.15 -6.87
CA GLU A 38 -16.00 8.04 -5.90
C GLU A 38 -16.48 7.72 -4.48
N LEU A 39 -15.54 7.59 -3.55
CA LEU A 39 -15.79 7.45 -2.12
C LEU A 39 -15.27 8.71 -1.43
N ALA A 40 -16.17 9.56 -0.94
CA ALA A 40 -15.79 10.80 -0.28
C ALA A 40 -15.07 10.53 1.04
N LEU A 41 -13.99 11.27 1.30
CA LEU A 41 -13.34 11.31 2.60
C LEU A 41 -13.86 12.48 3.44
N SER A 42 -13.63 12.43 4.74
CA SER A 42 -13.90 13.49 5.70
C SER A 42 -12.78 13.57 6.74
N GLY A 43 -12.72 14.70 7.46
CA GLY A 43 -11.65 14.95 8.44
C GLY A 43 -10.32 15.34 7.78
N PRO A 44 -9.19 15.26 8.52
CA PRO A 44 -7.90 15.74 8.05
C PRO A 44 -7.41 15.09 6.74
N ALA A 45 -7.70 13.81 6.54
CA ALA A 45 -7.33 13.07 5.32
C ALA A 45 -8.09 13.54 4.06
N ALA A 46 -9.13 14.36 4.21
CA ALA A 46 -9.87 14.96 3.10
C ALA A 46 -9.38 16.37 2.74
N SER A 47 -8.39 16.91 3.46
CA SER A 47 -7.78 18.19 3.11
C SER A 47 -6.94 18.04 1.85
N ASP A 48 -6.95 19.04 0.98
CA ASP A 48 -6.02 19.11 -0.16
C ASP A 48 -4.55 19.08 0.33
N ASP A 49 -4.29 19.62 1.52
CA ASP A 49 -2.96 19.60 2.17
C ASP A 49 -2.50 18.19 2.59
N ALA A 50 -3.40 17.20 2.63
CA ALA A 50 -3.03 15.85 3.02
C ALA A 50 -2.22 15.13 1.93
N GLU A 51 -2.37 15.53 0.67
CA GLU A 51 -1.62 15.02 -0.49
C GLU A 51 -1.35 13.52 -0.42
N LEU A 52 -2.41 12.70 -0.46
CA LEU A 52 -2.28 11.26 -0.28
C LEU A 52 -1.54 10.64 -1.48
N SER A 53 -0.36 10.08 -1.24
CA SER A 53 0.55 9.58 -2.27
C SER A 53 0.64 8.05 -2.34
N GLY A 54 0.30 7.35 -1.25
CA GLY A 54 0.46 5.90 -1.16
C GLY A 54 -0.69 5.18 -0.45
N LEU A 55 -0.94 3.94 -0.87
CA LEU A 55 -1.93 3.05 -0.27
C LEU A 55 -1.33 1.66 -0.01
N ALA A 56 -1.58 1.10 1.17
CA ALA A 56 -1.20 -0.28 1.51
C ALA A 56 -2.19 -0.94 2.46
N TRP A 57 -2.34 -2.26 2.39
CA TRP A 57 -3.14 -3.01 3.35
C TRP A 57 -2.30 -3.40 4.57
N HIS A 58 -2.88 -3.26 5.77
CA HIS A 58 -2.40 -3.86 7.02
C HIS A 58 -3.58 -4.57 7.69
N GLY A 59 -3.59 -5.90 7.63
CA GLY A 59 -4.74 -6.69 8.07
C GLY A 59 -6.02 -6.25 7.36
N ASP A 60 -7.00 -5.78 8.14
CA ASP A 60 -8.29 -5.29 7.64
C ASP A 60 -8.34 -3.76 7.52
N ASP A 61 -7.21 -3.06 7.55
CA ASP A 61 -7.14 -1.61 7.35
C ASP A 61 -6.42 -1.25 6.06
N LEU A 62 -7.03 -0.38 5.26
CA LEU A 62 -6.35 0.32 4.17
C LEU A 62 -5.65 1.53 4.77
N ILE A 63 -4.32 1.55 4.69
CA ILE A 63 -3.47 2.63 5.13
C ILE A 63 -3.28 3.63 3.99
N LEU A 64 -3.38 4.93 4.30
CA LEU A 64 -3.20 6.05 3.39
C LEU A 64 -2.02 6.88 3.87
N LEU A 65 -1.04 7.05 3.00
CA LEU A 65 0.20 7.78 3.23
C LEU A 65 0.07 9.23 2.73
N PRO A 66 0.27 10.24 3.58
CA PRO A 66 0.49 11.61 3.16
C PRO A 66 1.88 11.80 2.52
N GLU A 67 1.96 12.54 1.41
CA GLU A 67 3.22 12.94 0.78
C GLU A 67 4.08 13.78 1.72
N ARG A 68 3.44 14.65 2.53
CA ARG A 68 4.11 15.54 3.49
C ARG A 68 4.14 15.01 4.92
N LEU A 69 4.37 13.70 5.10
CA LEU A 69 4.43 13.05 6.42
C LEU A 69 5.45 13.73 7.37
N GLY A 70 4.96 14.64 8.22
CA GLY A 70 5.78 15.42 9.16
C GLY A 70 6.56 16.58 8.52
N LEU A 71 6.17 17.02 7.32
CA LEU A 71 6.78 18.13 6.59
C LEU A 71 5.78 19.30 6.48
N ASP A 72 6.29 20.54 6.42
CA ASP A 72 5.50 21.72 6.07
C ASP A 72 5.36 21.86 4.54
N GLU A 73 4.57 22.83 4.09
CA GLU A 73 4.34 23.14 2.66
C GLU A 73 5.62 23.44 1.86
N ARG A 74 6.77 23.65 2.53
CA ARG A 74 8.06 23.94 1.91
C ARG A 74 9.04 22.78 2.05
N GLY A 75 8.55 21.58 2.37
CA GLY A 75 9.37 20.39 2.59
C GLY A 75 10.23 20.45 3.86
N LYS A 76 10.00 21.43 4.74
CA LYS A 76 10.78 21.54 5.98
C LYS A 76 10.15 20.69 7.06
N ARG A 77 11.02 20.07 7.84
CA ARG A 77 10.61 19.21 8.96
C ARG A 77 9.86 20.02 10.01
N LEU A 78 8.65 19.58 10.33
CA LEU A 78 7.87 20.14 11.42
C LEU A 78 8.53 19.75 12.74
N VAL A 79 8.92 20.75 13.53
CA VAL A 79 9.56 20.55 14.84
C VAL A 79 8.57 19.99 15.87
N ALA A 80 7.26 20.16 15.64
CA ALA A 80 6.19 19.70 16.51
C ALA A 80 5.01 19.14 15.68
N GLY A 81 4.83 17.82 15.74
CA GLY A 81 3.71 17.08 15.17
C GLY A 81 4.01 15.58 15.19
N GLU A 82 3.00 14.75 15.49
CA GLU A 82 3.10 13.30 15.25
C GLU A 82 3.00 13.10 13.74
N GLN A 83 3.98 12.42 13.13
CA GLN A 83 3.84 11.89 11.78
C GLN A 83 2.66 10.93 11.81
N VAL A 84 1.66 11.15 10.96
CA VAL A 84 0.48 10.29 10.92
C VAL A 84 0.27 9.73 9.54
N VAL A 85 -0.03 8.43 9.49
CA VAL A 85 -0.76 7.84 8.37
C VAL A 85 -2.22 7.73 8.74
N TYR A 86 -3.08 7.57 7.76
CA TYR A 86 -4.50 7.36 8.00
C TYR A 86 -4.90 5.92 7.72
N ALA A 87 -5.97 5.45 8.34
CA ALA A 87 -6.48 4.11 8.09
C ALA A 87 -8.00 4.11 7.92
N ILE A 88 -8.47 3.27 7.01
CA ILE A 88 -9.89 2.99 6.79
C ILE A 88 -10.11 1.49 6.93
N ALA A 89 -11.06 1.11 7.79
CA ALA A 89 -11.42 -0.30 7.93
C ALA A 89 -12.00 -0.84 6.62
N LYS A 90 -11.61 -2.05 6.24
CA LYS A 90 -12.10 -2.77 5.07
C LYS A 90 -13.62 -2.89 5.07
N ALA A 91 -14.21 -3.18 6.23
CA ALA A 91 -15.66 -3.28 6.38
C ALA A 91 -16.38 -1.96 6.02
N ASP A 92 -15.76 -0.82 6.29
CA ASP A 92 -16.30 0.50 5.95
C ASP A 92 -16.20 0.78 4.45
N LEU A 93 -15.10 0.39 3.82
CA LEU A 93 -14.93 0.44 2.36
C LEU A 93 -15.96 -0.44 1.66
N GLU A 94 -16.10 -1.69 2.08
CA GLU A 94 -17.09 -2.63 1.54
C GLU A 94 -18.52 -2.11 1.72
N ALA A 95 -18.85 -1.58 2.91
CA ALA A 95 -20.15 -0.97 3.14
C ALA A 95 -20.42 0.23 2.23
N ALA A 96 -19.41 1.08 1.99
CA ALA A 96 -19.52 2.20 1.07
C ALA A 96 -19.65 1.74 -0.39
N ILE A 97 -18.88 0.73 -0.82
CA ILE A 97 -18.93 0.15 -2.16
C ILE A 97 -20.31 -0.49 -2.43
N ASP A 98 -20.86 -1.22 -1.46
CA ASP A 98 -22.18 -1.84 -1.56
C ASP A 98 -23.35 -0.85 -1.42
N GLY A 99 -23.06 0.42 -1.09
CA GLY A 99 -24.08 1.44 -0.84
C GLY A 99 -24.83 1.27 0.49
N ARG A 100 -24.32 0.43 1.40
CA ARG A 100 -24.80 0.27 2.77
C ARG A 100 -24.38 1.43 3.68
N ARG A 101 -23.38 2.20 3.26
CA ARG A 101 -22.94 3.47 3.85
C ARG A 101 -22.96 4.55 2.78
N VAL A 102 -23.56 5.69 3.08
CA VAL A 102 -23.63 6.86 2.18
C VAL A 102 -22.86 8.07 2.69
N ASP A 103 -22.46 8.04 3.96
CA ASP A 103 -21.66 9.11 4.56
C ASP A 103 -20.20 9.00 4.13
N ALA A 104 -19.50 10.14 4.13
CA ALA A 104 -18.07 10.18 3.89
C ALA A 104 -17.31 9.25 4.85
N LEU A 105 -16.25 8.63 4.35
CA LEU A 105 -15.33 7.83 5.14
C LEU A 105 -14.51 8.77 6.02
N ALA A 106 -14.32 8.44 7.30
CA ALA A 106 -13.55 9.24 8.24
C ALA A 106 -12.30 8.44 8.64
N PRO A 107 -11.18 8.57 7.91
CA PRO A 107 -9.97 7.82 8.23
C PRO A 107 -9.45 8.14 9.63
N ARG A 108 -9.03 7.11 10.37
CA ARG A 108 -8.42 7.27 11.70
C ARG A 108 -6.92 7.53 11.56
N ALA A 109 -6.38 8.49 12.31
CA ALA A 109 -4.95 8.75 12.33
C ALA A 109 -4.20 7.66 13.10
N ILE A 110 -3.04 7.24 12.59
CA ILE A 110 -2.08 6.33 13.23
C ILE A 110 -0.74 7.07 13.35
N PRO A 111 -0.16 7.19 14.55
CA PRO A 111 1.17 7.74 14.71
C PRO A 111 2.23 6.84 14.07
N VAL A 112 3.17 7.45 13.36
CA VAL A 112 4.36 6.80 12.80
C VAL A 112 5.52 6.99 13.77
N VAL A 113 6.17 5.88 14.12
CA VAL A 113 7.34 5.84 14.99
C VAL A 113 8.38 4.86 14.43
N PRO A 114 9.70 5.18 14.51
CA PRO A 114 10.27 6.46 14.93
C PRO A 114 10.05 7.58 13.90
N ASP A 115 10.40 8.81 14.26
CA ASP A 115 10.38 9.95 13.33
C ASP A 115 11.30 9.68 12.13
N VAL A 116 10.71 9.40 10.96
CA VAL A 116 11.43 9.01 9.74
C VAL A 116 12.17 10.18 9.10
N THR A 117 11.70 11.41 9.30
CA THR A 117 12.33 12.62 8.76
C THR A 117 13.69 12.92 9.41
N ARG A 118 13.98 12.33 10.58
CA ARG A 118 15.29 12.46 11.24
C ARG A 118 16.43 11.79 10.51
N ALA A 119 16.14 10.75 9.75
CA ALA A 119 17.16 9.90 9.15
C ALA A 119 17.68 10.43 7.81
N ILE A 120 16.91 11.29 7.14
CA ILE A 120 17.14 11.65 5.73
C ILE A 120 17.10 13.17 5.58
N GLU A 121 18.13 13.74 4.95
CA GLU A 121 18.18 15.15 4.60
C GLU A 121 17.55 15.39 3.22
N GLY A 122 16.97 16.59 3.03
CA GLY A 122 16.48 17.02 1.72
C GLY A 122 15.28 16.23 1.20
N ILE A 123 14.41 15.75 2.09
CA ILE A 123 13.14 15.11 1.70
C ILE A 123 12.26 16.12 0.95
N ASP A 124 11.78 15.73 -0.22
CA ASP A 124 10.74 16.44 -0.96
C ASP A 124 9.35 15.89 -0.59
N GLY A 125 9.19 14.58 -0.75
CA GLY A 125 7.92 13.89 -0.50
C GLY A 125 8.07 12.39 -0.25
N PHE A 126 7.03 11.79 0.31
CA PHE A 126 6.88 10.34 0.44
C PHE A 126 6.04 9.82 -0.73
N GLU A 127 6.52 8.81 -1.44
CA GLU A 127 5.94 8.41 -2.74
C GLU A 127 5.16 7.09 -2.69
N ALA A 128 5.51 6.19 -1.76
CA ALA A 128 4.86 4.90 -1.65
C ALA A 128 5.05 4.29 -0.26
N ILE A 129 4.16 3.36 0.08
CA ILE A 129 4.21 2.55 1.28
C ILE A 129 4.00 1.07 0.93
N ALA A 130 4.75 0.20 1.58
CA ALA A 130 4.50 -1.23 1.63
C ALA A 130 4.54 -1.69 3.10
N ILE A 131 3.77 -2.73 3.43
CA ILE A 131 3.67 -3.24 4.80
C ILE A 131 3.90 -4.75 4.77
N ASP A 132 4.79 -5.24 5.64
CA ASP A 132 5.04 -6.67 5.88
C ASP A 132 4.98 -6.95 7.39
N GLY A 133 4.01 -7.77 7.80
CA GLY A 133 3.69 -7.94 9.22
C GLY A 133 3.28 -6.60 9.85
N ASP A 134 4.09 -6.12 10.79
CA ASP A 134 3.90 -4.83 11.48
C ASP A 134 4.94 -3.78 11.05
N ASP A 135 5.79 -4.10 10.07
CA ASP A 135 6.82 -3.21 9.57
C ASP A 135 6.32 -2.46 8.32
N ALA A 136 6.49 -1.14 8.32
CA ALA A 136 6.19 -0.28 7.18
C ALA A 136 7.48 0.16 6.47
N TYR A 137 7.49 0.06 5.16
CA TYR A 137 8.57 0.48 4.27
C TYR A 137 8.07 1.62 3.39
N LEU A 138 8.84 2.71 3.33
CA LEU A 138 8.46 3.93 2.63
C LEU A 138 9.49 4.24 1.55
N THR A 139 9.03 4.70 0.38
CA THR A 139 9.91 5.36 -0.59
C THR A 139 9.80 6.86 -0.43
N ILE A 140 10.94 7.53 -0.58
CA ILE A 140 11.07 8.96 -0.34
C ILE A 140 11.75 9.57 -1.56
N GLU A 141 11.18 10.65 -2.08
CA GLU A 141 11.87 11.54 -3.01
C GLU A 141 12.70 12.55 -2.22
N THR A 142 13.91 12.78 -2.71
CA THR A 142 14.84 13.78 -2.15
C THR A 142 15.30 14.72 -3.23
N TYR A 143 15.51 15.99 -2.90
CA TYR A 143 16.15 16.92 -3.83
C TYR A 143 17.56 16.43 -4.19
N GLN A 144 17.84 16.32 -5.49
CA GLN A 144 19.21 16.12 -5.98
C GLN A 144 19.96 17.46 -5.89
N ASN A 145 20.97 17.52 -5.03
CA ASN A 145 22.00 18.56 -5.09
C ASN A 145 23.17 18.11 -5.98
#